data_AF-A0A7D5PCA5-F1
#
_entry.id   AF-A0A7D5PCA5-F1
#
_cell.length_a   1.000
_cell.length_b   1.000
_cell.length_c   1.000
_cell.angle_alpha   90.00
_cell.angle_beta   90.00
_cell.angle_gamma   90.00
#
_symmetry.space_group_name_H-M   'P 1'
#
loop_
_entity.id
_entity.type
_entity.pdbx_description
1 polymer ?
#
loop_
_entity_poly.entity_id
_entity_poly.type
_entity_poly.pdbx_seq_one_letter_code
_entity_poly.pdbx_strand_id
1 'polypeptide(L)'
;MEMNIPYAPKATRHAKLAWWKRNADRNVDIQTAWREGVPIEAPNYNYDDAHLHEPSGIVLLARNDNLTTVLYAEGIELEDGHLIECPRCEQRYEPTANMNEDGCPWCEGPSPEIQAAAFEPLPE
;
A
#
# COMPACT_ATOMS: atom_id res chain seq x y z
N MET A 1 1.83 18.57 20.49
CA MET A 1 1.38 17.22 20.11
C MET A 1 2.44 16.70 19.14
N GLU A 2 3.35 15.87 19.63
CA GLU A 2 4.29 15.16 18.76
C GLU A 2 3.45 14.26 17.87
N MET A 3 3.38 14.60 16.58
CA MET A 3 2.84 13.69 15.57
C MET A 3 3.78 12.50 15.56
N ASN A 4 3.30 11.35 16.05
CA ASN A 4 4.03 10.09 15.96
C ASN A 4 4.06 9.70 14.47
N ILE A 5 5.04 10.22 13.74
CA ILE A 5 5.22 9.90 12.33
C ILE A 5 5.59 8.42 12.28
N PRO A 6 4.80 7.57 11.59
CA PRO A 6 5.13 6.16 11.49
C PRO A 6 6.56 6.00 10.96
N TYR A 7 7.31 5.10 11.59
CA TYR A 7 8.70 4.87 11.27
C TYR A 7 8.87 4.50 9.78
N ALA A 8 9.91 5.06 9.13
CA ALA A 8 10.25 4.75 7.76
C ALA A 8 11.75 4.45 7.64
N PRO A 9 12.15 3.29 7.07
CA PRO A 9 13.55 2.94 6.88
C PRO A 9 14.32 3.94 6.04
N LYS A 10 15.65 3.98 6.24
CA LYS A 10 16.51 4.84 5.44
C LYS A 10 16.60 4.31 4.01
N ALA A 11 16.35 5.16 3.02
CA ALA A 11 16.47 4.74 1.64
C ALA A 11 17.92 4.77 1.16
N THR A 12 18.44 3.62 0.71
CA THR A 12 19.73 3.54 0.03
C THR A 12 19.71 4.35 -1.26
N ARG A 13 20.89 4.75 -1.77
CA ARG A 13 21.00 5.43 -3.06
C ARG A 13 20.41 4.58 -4.20
N HIS A 14 20.60 3.27 -4.15
CA HIS A 14 20.03 2.34 -5.13
C HIS A 14 18.50 2.40 -5.09
N ALA A 15 17.88 2.27 -3.92
CA ALA A 15 16.44 2.33 -3.76
C ALA A 15 15.86 3.68 -4.19
N LYS A 16 16.49 4.81 -3.85
CA LYS A 16 16.06 6.14 -4.30
C LYS A 16 16.05 6.28 -5.83
N LEU A 17 17.10 5.80 -6.49
CA LEU A 17 17.17 5.82 -7.96
C LEU A 17 16.15 4.86 -8.59
N ALA A 18 15.96 3.69 -7.99
CA ALA A 18 14.99 2.70 -8.42
C ALA A 18 13.55 3.23 -8.28
N TRP A 19 13.25 3.92 -7.18
CA TRP A 19 11.99 4.64 -6.95
C TRP A 19 11.77 5.72 -7.99
N TRP A 20 12.72 6.65 -8.15
CA TRP A 20 12.58 7.77 -9.10
C TRP A 20 12.36 7.32 -10.55
N LYS A 21 12.91 6.16 -10.93
CA LYS A 21 12.71 5.59 -12.27
C LYS A 21 11.34 4.95 -12.46
N ARG A 22 10.74 4.42 -11.39
CA ARG A 22 9.51 3.61 -11.46
C ARG A 22 8.27 4.39 -11.09
N ASN A 23 8.38 5.30 -10.13
CA ASN A 23 7.27 6.11 -9.67
C ASN A 23 6.98 7.23 -10.67
N ALA A 24 5.82 7.13 -11.33
CA ALA A 24 5.34 8.14 -12.26
C ALA A 24 4.96 9.45 -11.55
N ASP A 25 4.45 9.37 -10.32
CA ASP A 25 4.08 10.53 -9.51
C ASP A 25 5.25 11.00 -8.64
N ARG A 26 6.05 11.90 -9.20
CA ARG A 26 7.28 12.42 -8.57
C ARG A 26 7.05 13.26 -7.31
N ASN A 27 5.80 13.47 -6.89
CA ASN A 27 5.47 14.22 -5.69
C ASN A 27 5.53 13.35 -4.43
N VAL A 28 5.48 12.02 -4.57
CA VAL A 28 5.62 11.08 -3.45
C VAL A 28 7.07 10.64 -3.32
N ASP A 29 7.70 10.96 -2.20
CA ASP A 29 9.02 10.44 -1.87
C ASP A 29 8.94 9.00 -1.35
N ILE A 30 10.03 8.25 -1.49
CA ILE A 30 10.08 6.82 -1.17
C ILE A 30 9.74 6.50 0.32
N GLN A 31 9.99 7.42 1.25
CA GLN A 31 9.71 7.20 2.68
C GLN A 31 8.23 7.47 2.98
N THR A 32 7.63 8.43 2.29
CA THR A 32 6.18 8.63 2.32
C THR A 32 5.46 7.43 1.74
N ALA A 33 5.90 6.93 0.59
CA ALA A 33 5.35 5.71 0.00
C ALA A 33 5.48 4.47 0.90
N TRP A 34 6.56 4.37 1.69
CA TRP A 34 6.67 3.32 2.70
C TRP A 34 5.62 3.44 3.80
N ARG A 35 5.41 4.65 4.33
CA ARG A 35 4.44 4.90 5.40
C ARG A 35 3.00 4.69 4.97
N GLU A 36 2.69 5.06 3.73
CA GLU A 36 1.36 4.90 3.14
C GLU A 36 1.15 3.48 2.60
N GLY A 37 2.23 2.77 2.27
CA GLY A 37 2.19 1.42 1.75
C GLY A 37 1.75 0.40 2.80
N VAL A 38 1.04 -0.62 2.34
CA VAL A 38 0.53 -1.71 3.16
C VAL A 38 1.55 -2.83 3.29
N PRO A 39 1.71 -3.44 4.48
CA PRO A 39 2.63 -4.56 4.66
C PRO A 39 2.17 -5.77 3.85
N ILE A 40 3.12 -6.44 3.20
CA ILE A 40 2.90 -7.64 2.37
C ILE A 40 4.05 -8.63 2.56
N GLU A 41 3.87 -9.87 2.10
CA GLU A 41 4.99 -10.80 1.96
C GLU A 41 5.32 -11.05 0.48
N ALA A 42 6.59 -11.32 0.19
CA ALA A 42 7.15 -11.53 -1.14
C ALA A 42 8.12 -12.72 -1.09
N PRO A 43 7.64 -13.97 -0.97
CA PRO A 43 8.40 -15.13 -0.48
C PRO A 43 9.67 -15.46 -1.28
N ASN A 44 9.75 -14.99 -2.53
CA ASN A 44 10.90 -15.19 -3.41
C ASN A 44 12.06 -14.19 -3.18
N TYR A 45 11.95 -13.29 -2.20
CA TYR A 45 12.91 -12.22 -1.94
C TYR A 45 13.49 -12.27 -0.52
N ASN A 46 14.70 -11.74 -0.36
CA ASN A 46 15.38 -11.67 0.94
C ASN A 46 15.28 -10.24 1.50
N TYR A 47 14.36 -10.05 2.44
CA TYR A 47 14.04 -8.79 3.11
C TYR A 47 13.65 -9.05 4.57
N ASP A 48 13.62 -8.00 5.39
CA ASP A 48 13.09 -8.05 6.76
C ASP A 48 11.63 -7.55 6.79
N ASP A 49 11.33 -6.49 6.04
CA ASP A 49 9.96 -5.97 5.87
C ASP A 49 9.69 -5.62 4.39
N ALA A 50 8.44 -5.77 3.94
CA ALA A 50 8.00 -5.43 2.60
C ALA A 50 6.67 -4.67 2.64
N HIS A 51 6.61 -3.57 1.90
CA HIS A 51 5.42 -2.72 1.81
C HIS A 51 5.04 -2.49 0.35
N LEU A 52 3.75 -2.61 0.05
CA LEU A 52 3.15 -2.33 -1.24
C LEU A 52 2.52 -0.94 -1.23
N HIS A 53 3.02 -0.06 -2.09
CA HIS A 53 2.40 1.24 -2.33
C HIS A 53 1.52 1.14 -3.58
N GLU A 54 0.25 0.83 -3.36
CA GLU A 54 -0.74 0.58 -4.42
C GLU A 54 -0.92 1.72 -5.43
N PRO A 55 -0.96 3.01 -5.03
CA PRO A 55 -1.11 4.10 -5.99
C PRO A 55 -0.01 4.13 -7.06
N SER A 56 1.19 3.63 -6.73
CA SER A 56 2.30 3.53 -7.69
C SER A 56 2.54 2.11 -8.20
N GLY A 57 1.82 1.10 -7.69
CA GLY A 57 2.01 -0.31 -8.03
C GLY A 57 3.42 -0.82 -7.72
N ILE A 58 4.05 -0.27 -6.66
CA ILE A 58 5.45 -0.52 -6.33
C ILE A 58 5.58 -1.20 -4.97
N VAL A 59 6.40 -2.25 -4.93
CA VAL A 59 6.81 -2.91 -3.70
C VAL A 59 8.17 -2.39 -3.24
N LEU A 60 8.21 -1.96 -1.99
CA LEU A 60 9.38 -1.47 -1.28
C LEU A 60 9.86 -2.58 -0.35
N LEU A 61 11.14 -2.96 -0.49
CA LEU A 61 11.75 -3.98 0.36
C LEU A 61 12.79 -3.35 1.29
N ALA A 62 12.60 -3.54 2.60
CA ALA A 62 13.52 -3.11 3.64
C ALA A 62 14.37 -4.27 4.14
N ARG A 63 15.62 -3.98 4.46
CA ARG A 63 16.53 -4.91 5.14
C ARG A 63 17.50 -4.13 6.01
N ASN A 64 17.72 -4.57 7.23
CA ASN A 64 18.54 -3.92 8.25
C ASN A 64 18.22 -2.43 8.37
N ASP A 65 16.95 -2.05 8.56
CA ASP A 65 16.53 -0.65 8.71
C ASP A 65 16.75 0.22 7.45
N ASN A 66 16.97 -0.40 6.28
CA ASN A 66 17.21 0.30 5.02
C ASN A 66 16.31 -0.19 3.88
N LEU A 67 15.69 0.73 3.14
CA LEU A 67 15.08 0.40 1.85
C LEU A 67 16.19 0.07 0.86
N THR A 68 16.27 -1.21 0.49
CA THR A 68 17.33 -1.73 -0.38
C THR A 68 16.87 -1.83 -1.81
N THR A 69 15.62 -2.25 -2.03
CA THR A 69 15.10 -2.63 -3.34
C THR A 69 13.70 -2.09 -3.55
N VAL A 70 13.39 -1.79 -4.81
CA VAL A 70 12.09 -1.30 -5.27
C VAL A 70 11.70 -2.12 -6.49
N LEU A 71 10.55 -2.79 -6.43
CA LEU A 71 10.02 -3.69 -7.45
C LEU A 71 8.68 -3.19 -7.97
N TYR A 72 8.29 -3.58 -9.18
CA TYR A 72 6.89 -3.48 -9.58
C TYR A 72 6.12 -4.62 -8.92
N ALA A 73 4.90 -4.35 -8.48
CA ALA A 73 3.99 -5.38 -8.00
C ALA A 73 3.55 -6.32 -9.14
N GLU A 74 3.52 -5.81 -10.37
CA GLU A 74 3.22 -6.62 -11.55
C GLU A 74 4.35 -7.63 -11.83
N GLY A 75 3.99 -8.91 -11.89
CA GLY A 75 4.90 -10.00 -12.26
C GLY A 75 5.75 -10.57 -11.13
N ILE A 76 5.45 -10.19 -9.87
CA ILE A 76 6.03 -10.84 -8.68
C ILE A 76 4.92 -11.55 -7.89
N GLU A 77 5.27 -12.68 -7.28
CA GLU A 77 4.39 -13.39 -6.37
C GLU A 77 4.38 -12.65 -5.03
N LEU A 78 3.19 -12.18 -4.64
CA LEU A 78 2.92 -11.50 -3.38
C LEU A 78 1.94 -12.33 -2.57
N GLU A 79 2.15 -12.42 -1.27
CA GLU A 79 1.13 -12.89 -0.34
C GLU A 79 0.43 -11.64 0.22
N ASP A 80 -0.65 -11.28 -0.47
CA ASP A 80 -1.47 -10.10 -0.21
C ASP A 80 -2.94 -10.45 0.05
N GLY A 81 -3.22 -11.71 0.43
CA GLY A 81 -4.58 -12.23 0.62
C GLY A 81 -5.36 -11.61 1.79
N HIS A 82 -4.69 -10.86 2.65
CA HIS A 82 -5.31 -10.02 3.68
C HIS A 82 -5.77 -8.66 3.14
N LEU A 83 -5.33 -8.27 1.94
CA LEU A 83 -5.76 -7.03 1.31
C LEU A 83 -7.10 -7.19 0.61
N ILE A 84 -7.90 -6.12 0.64
CA ILE A 84 -9.16 -6.04 -0.09
C ILE A 84 -9.07 -4.95 -1.16
N GLU A 85 -9.75 -5.16 -2.28
CA GLU A 85 -9.77 -4.21 -3.39
C GLU A 85 -10.88 -3.16 -3.19
N CYS A 86 -10.58 -1.90 -3.45
CA CYS A 86 -11.59 -0.85 -3.45
C CYS A 86 -12.41 -0.91 -4.75
N PRO A 87 -13.75 -1.03 -4.68
CA PRO A 87 -14.59 -1.05 -5.89
C PRO A 87 -14.63 0.28 -6.67
N ARG A 88 -14.09 1.37 -6.10
CA ARG A 88 -14.11 2.70 -6.72
C ARG A 88 -12.81 3.07 -7.43
N CYS A 89 -11.66 2.80 -6.80
CA CYS A 89 -10.35 3.12 -7.36
C CYS A 89 -9.53 1.88 -7.73
N GLU A 90 -10.07 0.68 -7.52
CA GLU A 90 -9.45 -0.62 -7.84
C GLU A 90 -8.09 -0.83 -7.14
N GLN A 91 -7.80 -0.04 -6.10
CA GLN A 91 -6.57 -0.15 -5.31
C GLN A 91 -6.80 -1.05 -4.10
N ARG A 92 -5.81 -1.89 -3.78
CA ARG A 92 -5.84 -2.77 -2.62
C ARG A 92 -5.45 -2.04 -1.34
N TYR A 93 -5.95 -2.46 -0.20
CA TYR A 93 -5.54 -1.92 1.09
C TYR A 93 -5.90 -2.91 2.20
N GLU A 94 -5.31 -2.70 3.38
CA GLU A 94 -5.59 -3.50 4.56
C GLU A 94 -6.87 -3.00 5.25
N PRO A 95 -7.89 -3.84 5.47
CA PRO A 95 -9.11 -3.44 6.15
C PRO A 95 -8.84 -3.15 7.63
N THR A 96 -9.21 -1.96 8.09
CA THR A 96 -9.14 -1.58 9.51
C THR A 96 -10.48 -1.81 10.21
N ALA A 97 -10.46 -1.89 11.55
CA ALA A 97 -11.70 -2.08 12.31
C ALA A 97 -12.74 -0.95 12.12
N ASN A 98 -12.29 0.26 11.75
CA ASN A 98 -13.11 1.46 11.58
C ASN A 98 -13.39 1.79 10.11
N MET A 99 -13.15 0.85 9.21
CA MET A 99 -13.17 1.12 7.78
C MET A 99 -14.54 1.56 7.23
N ASN A 100 -15.62 1.25 7.94
CA ASN A 100 -16.96 1.77 7.65
C ASN A 100 -17.10 3.28 7.91
N GLU A 101 -16.24 3.85 8.75
CA GLU A 101 -16.20 5.28 9.08
C GLU A 101 -15.12 6.02 8.27
N ASP A 102 -13.95 5.41 8.09
CA ASP A 102 -12.79 6.02 7.42
C ASP A 102 -12.79 5.86 5.89
N GLY A 103 -13.52 4.86 5.36
CA GLY A 103 -13.55 4.56 3.92
C GLY A 103 -12.23 4.02 3.36
N CYS A 104 -12.08 4.04 2.03
CA CYS A 104 -10.85 3.61 1.36
C CYS A 104 -9.73 4.65 1.58
N PRO A 105 -8.52 4.26 2.03
CA PRO A 105 -7.44 5.20 2.34
C PRO A 105 -6.90 5.96 1.11
N TRP A 106 -7.19 5.46 -0.09
CA TRP A 106 -6.67 6.02 -1.33
C TRP A 106 -7.61 7.03 -1.99
N CYS A 107 -8.92 6.78 -1.93
CA CYS A 107 -9.92 7.58 -2.64
C CYS A 107 -11.06 8.09 -1.76
N GLU A 108 -11.00 7.82 -0.45
CA GLU A 108 -12.02 8.18 0.54
C GLU A 108 -13.42 7.64 0.16
N GLY A 109 -13.46 6.57 -0.65
CA GLY A 109 -14.68 5.93 -1.10
C GLY A 109 -15.32 5.09 0.02
N PRO A 110 -16.65 4.84 -0.06
CA PRO A 110 -17.33 4.02 0.94
C PRO A 110 -16.76 2.60 0.95
N SER A 111 -16.75 1.98 2.13
CA SER A 111 -16.28 0.59 2.31
C SER A 111 -17.08 -0.38 1.42
N PRO A 112 -16.48 -1.50 0.98
CA PRO A 112 -17.17 -2.49 0.15
C PRO A 112 -18.35 -3.13 0.90
N GLU A 113 -18.31 -3.21 2.24
CA GLU A 113 -19.45 -3.66 3.07
C GLU A 113 -20.63 -2.68 3.00
N ILE A 114 -20.38 -1.36 3.01
CA ILE A 114 -21.43 -0.33 2.84
C ILE A 114 -21.99 -0.36 1.42
N GLN A 115 -21.17 -0.68 0.41
CA GLN A 115 -21.65 -0.85 -0.97
C GLN A 115 -22.52 -2.09 -1.15
N ALA A 116 -22.20 -3.22 -0.50
CA ALA A 116 -23.04 -4.42 -0.57
C ALA A 116 -24.45 -4.18 0.02
N ALA A 117 -24.57 -3.41 1.10
CA ALA A 117 -25.87 -3.03 1.68
C ALA A 117 -26.64 -1.99 0.83
N ALA A 118 -25.96 -1.16 0.05
CA ALA A 118 -26.60 -0.19 -0.85
C ALA A 118 -27.24 -0.83 -2.11
N PHE A 119 -26.98 -2.12 -2.36
CA PHE A 119 -27.53 -2.89 -3.47
C PHE A 119 -28.54 -3.96 -3.02
N GLU A 120 -29.05 -3.91 -1.78
CA GLU A 120 -30.22 -4.71 -1.42
C GLU A 120 -31.46 -4.13 -2.14
N PRO A 121 -32.12 -4.89 -3.04
CA PRO A 121 -33.39 -4.44 -3.61
C PRO A 121 -34.40 -4.31 -2.47
N LEU A 122 -35.07 -3.15 -2.40
CA LEU A 122 -36.21 -2.94 -1.52
C LEU A 122 -37.21 -4.09 -1.71
N PRO A 123 -37.71 -4.74 -0.63
CA PRO A 123 -38.77 -5.72 -0.78
C PRO A 123 -40.03 -5.03 -1.32
N GLU A 124 -40.59 -5.60 -2.39
CA GLU A 124 -41.85 -5.17 -3.02
C GLU A 124 -43.06 -5.23 -2.08
#